data_AF-A0A7R9A2D7-F1
#
_entry.id   AF-A0A7R9A2D7-F1
#
_cell.length_a   1.000
_cell.length_b   1.000
_cell.length_c   1.000
_cell.angle_alpha   90.00
_cell.angle_beta   90.00
_cell.angle_gamma   90.00
#
_symmetry.space_group_name_H-M   'P 1'
#
loop_
_entity.id
_entity.type
_entity.pdbx_description
1 polymer ?
#
loop_
_entity_poly.entity_id
_entity_poly.type
_entity_poly.pdbx_seq_one_letter_code
_entity_poly.pdbx_strand_id
1 'polypeptide(L)'
;MRVPSFLLCLVGSLATSGDRDEEIANPDALNEAAAWSYMKDYNADASKTCNRNTLVGWAYATDLTEANRQAVLTESLVSAHYWKETWKNVTSFEWRKFRTPELKRLFKSLSILGTAALPDYKFTRVEQMRSRITDLKRKMTSACDADELQWIWEQWREATGKKMRGMYREFIDLSSEAAKVNGES
;
A
#
# COMPACT_ATOMS: atom_id res chain seq x y z
N MET A 1 -59.99 -37.58 -33.21
CA MET A 1 -59.28 -37.54 -34.51
C MET A 1 -57.85 -38.03 -34.30
N ARG A 2 -57.48 -39.17 -34.92
CA ARG A 2 -56.09 -39.58 -35.25
C ARG A 2 -55.76 -38.91 -36.61
N VAL A 3 -54.55 -38.50 -36.98
CA VAL A 3 -53.28 -39.20 -37.34
C VAL A 3 -52.24 -38.08 -37.69
N PRO A 4 -50.98 -38.31 -38.15
CA PRO A 4 -49.99 -39.38 -37.92
C PRO A 4 -48.56 -38.86 -37.60
N SER A 5 -47.71 -39.80 -37.20
CA SER A 5 -46.25 -39.71 -37.18
C SER A 5 -45.67 -40.06 -38.56
N PHE A 6 -44.65 -39.34 -39.04
CA PHE A 6 -43.73 -39.81 -40.09
C PHE A 6 -42.29 -39.32 -39.81
N LEU A 7 -41.44 -40.30 -39.52
CA LEU A 7 -40.03 -40.47 -39.90
C LEU A 7 -39.18 -39.24 -40.28
N LEU A 8 -38.11 -38.93 -39.53
CA LEU A 8 -36.76 -39.52 -39.53
C LEU A 8 -35.78 -38.71 -40.40
N CYS A 9 -34.95 -37.91 -39.74
CA CYS A 9 -33.59 -37.65 -40.22
C CYS A 9 -32.65 -37.75 -39.02
N LEU A 10 -31.87 -38.82 -39.01
CA LEU A 10 -30.88 -39.17 -37.99
C LEU A 10 -29.52 -39.23 -38.72
N VAL A 11 -28.65 -38.26 -38.47
CA VAL A 11 -27.18 -38.40 -38.53
C VAL A 11 -26.65 -37.41 -37.49
N GLY A 12 -26.39 -37.84 -36.26
CA GLY A 12 -25.04 -38.10 -35.71
C GLY A 12 -24.49 -36.82 -35.05
N SER A 13 -24.03 -36.77 -33.79
CA SER A 13 -23.53 -37.79 -32.89
C SER A 13 -23.57 -37.29 -31.43
N LEU A 14 -23.86 -38.24 -30.54
CA LEU A 14 -23.48 -38.43 -29.12
C LEU A 14 -22.86 -37.30 -28.27
N ALA A 15 -23.49 -37.15 -27.09
CA ALA A 15 -22.91 -36.95 -25.74
C ALA A 15 -22.08 -35.66 -25.52
N THR A 16 -22.33 -34.85 -24.49
CA THR A 16 -22.44 -35.24 -23.08
C THR A 16 -23.30 -34.26 -22.30
N SER A 17 -24.12 -34.84 -21.43
CA SER A 17 -24.45 -34.40 -20.07
C SER A 17 -23.90 -33.05 -19.60
N GLY A 18 -24.80 -32.20 -19.12
CA GLY A 18 -24.69 -31.76 -17.72
C GLY A 18 -23.87 -30.52 -17.36
N ASP A 19 -23.27 -29.78 -18.30
CA ASP A 19 -22.30 -28.73 -17.91
C ASP A 19 -22.74 -27.27 -18.17
N ARG A 20 -24.05 -26.99 -18.36
CA ARG A 20 -24.51 -25.59 -18.56
C ARG A 20 -25.47 -25.03 -17.52
N ASP A 21 -25.83 -25.81 -16.51
CA ASP A 21 -26.75 -25.36 -15.46
C ASP A 21 -26.20 -25.55 -14.04
N GLU A 22 -24.89 -25.81 -13.87
CA GLU A 22 -24.20 -25.86 -12.57
C GLU A 22 -23.26 -24.66 -12.33
N GLU A 23 -23.56 -23.51 -12.95
CA GLU A 23 -23.08 -22.19 -12.47
C GLU A 23 -24.07 -21.63 -11.42
N ILE A 24 -24.47 -22.50 -10.49
CA ILE A 24 -25.26 -22.13 -9.32
C ILE A 24 -24.31 -21.40 -8.37
N ALA A 25 -24.27 -20.07 -8.48
CA ALA A 25 -23.83 -19.09 -7.48
C ALA A 25 -22.88 -19.65 -6.40
N ASN A 26 -21.65 -20.00 -6.78
CA ASN A 26 -20.63 -20.33 -5.81
C ASN A 26 -20.39 -19.09 -4.92
N PRO A 27 -20.64 -19.14 -3.60
CA PRO A 27 -20.45 -17.99 -2.72
C PRO A 27 -18.99 -17.48 -2.76
N ASP A 28 -18.02 -18.35 -3.05
CA ASP A 28 -16.63 -17.93 -3.27
C ASP A 28 -16.46 -17.08 -4.54
N ALA A 29 -17.16 -17.43 -5.63
CA ALA A 29 -17.08 -16.70 -6.90
C ALA A 29 -17.76 -15.33 -6.83
N LEU A 30 -18.86 -15.23 -6.07
CA LEU A 30 -19.53 -13.96 -5.76
C LEU A 30 -18.63 -13.05 -4.91
N ASN A 31 -17.90 -13.62 -3.95
CA ASN A 31 -16.94 -12.90 -3.12
C ASN A 31 -15.74 -12.37 -3.95
N GLU A 32 -15.21 -13.18 -4.86
CA GLU A 32 -14.12 -12.74 -5.76
C GLU A 32 -14.58 -11.68 -6.77
N ALA A 33 -15.80 -11.77 -7.30
CA ALA A 33 -16.35 -10.75 -8.19
C ALA A 33 -16.49 -9.39 -7.50
N ALA A 34 -16.97 -9.38 -6.25
CA ALA A 34 -17.04 -8.16 -5.43
C ALA A 34 -15.64 -7.59 -5.14
N ALA A 35 -14.67 -8.46 -4.81
CA ALA A 35 -13.28 -8.07 -4.58
C ALA A 35 -12.61 -7.48 -5.84
N TRP A 36 -12.91 -8.00 -7.03
CA TRP A 36 -12.45 -7.41 -8.29
C TRP A 36 -13.05 -6.04 -8.56
N SER A 37 -14.35 -5.87 -8.30
CA SER A 37 -15.02 -4.56 -8.43
C SER A 37 -14.37 -3.55 -7.49
N TYR A 38 -14.16 -3.92 -6.22
CA TYR A 38 -13.45 -3.09 -5.26
C TYR A 38 -12.04 -2.71 -5.74
N MET A 39 -11.29 -3.70 -6.27
CA MET A 39 -9.92 -3.47 -6.72
C MET A 39 -9.83 -2.50 -7.90
N LYS A 40 -10.85 -2.48 -8.78
CA LYS A 40 -10.93 -1.53 -9.89
C LYS A 40 -11.07 -0.08 -9.39
N ASP A 41 -11.99 0.14 -8.45
CA ASP A 41 -12.23 1.46 -7.87
C ASP A 41 -11.03 1.92 -7.04
N TYR A 42 -10.50 1.01 -6.21
CA TYR A 42 -9.29 1.23 -5.43
C TYR A 42 -8.10 1.63 -6.33
N ASN A 43 -7.87 0.92 -7.45
CA ASN A 43 -6.74 1.23 -8.33
C ASN A 43 -6.84 2.65 -8.93
N ALA A 44 -8.05 3.09 -9.29
CA ALA A 44 -8.28 4.43 -9.82
C ALA A 44 -8.00 5.52 -8.77
N ASP A 45 -8.43 5.30 -7.52
CA ASP A 45 -8.25 6.28 -6.45
C ASP A 45 -6.84 6.26 -5.85
N ALA A 46 -6.28 5.08 -5.63
CA ALA A 46 -4.91 4.91 -5.16
C ALA A 46 -3.91 5.54 -6.12
N SER A 47 -4.14 5.44 -7.45
CA SER A 47 -3.30 6.11 -8.44
C SER A 47 -3.28 7.63 -8.26
N LYS A 48 -4.43 8.26 -8.02
CA LYS A 48 -4.53 9.71 -7.76
C LYS A 48 -3.84 10.08 -6.46
N THR A 49 -4.08 9.33 -5.38
CA THR A 49 -3.47 9.57 -4.07
C THR A 49 -1.95 9.41 -4.12
N CYS A 50 -1.44 8.35 -4.78
CA CYS A 50 -0.01 8.12 -4.99
C CYS A 50 0.63 9.23 -5.82
N ASN A 51 -0.04 9.67 -6.89
CA ASN A 51 0.44 10.79 -7.70
C ASN A 51 0.55 12.06 -6.86
N ARG A 52 -0.50 12.42 -6.11
CA ARG A 52 -0.49 13.58 -5.23
C ARG A 52 0.63 13.52 -4.20
N ASN A 53 0.77 12.40 -3.50
CA ASN A 53 1.83 12.20 -2.50
C ASN A 53 3.23 12.29 -3.14
N THR A 54 3.40 11.75 -4.35
CA THR A 54 4.66 11.85 -5.12
C THR A 54 4.97 13.28 -5.51
N LEU A 55 3.99 14.04 -5.99
CA LEU A 55 4.18 15.45 -6.38
C LEU A 55 4.55 16.33 -5.18
N VAL A 56 3.88 16.15 -4.03
CA VAL A 56 4.21 16.88 -2.80
C VAL A 56 5.61 16.51 -2.30
N GLY A 57 5.95 15.22 -2.31
CA GLY A 57 7.28 14.74 -1.96
C GLY A 57 8.37 15.27 -2.88
N TRP A 58 8.11 15.30 -4.20
CA TRP A 58 9.00 15.89 -5.18
C TRP A 58 9.21 17.37 -4.90
N ALA A 59 8.12 18.14 -4.74
CA ALA A 59 8.18 19.58 -4.50
C ALA A 59 9.08 19.90 -3.30
N TYR A 60 8.93 19.18 -2.18
CA TYR A 60 9.81 19.33 -1.03
C TYR A 60 11.26 18.89 -1.31
N ALA A 61 11.48 17.81 -2.05
CA ALA A 61 12.83 17.34 -2.39
C ALA A 61 13.59 18.31 -3.29
N THR A 62 12.90 19.00 -4.20
CA THR A 62 13.50 20.01 -5.09
C THR A 62 13.58 21.40 -4.48
N ASP A 63 12.65 21.73 -3.59
CA ASP A 63 12.56 23.03 -2.93
C ASP A 63 12.23 22.85 -1.44
N LEU A 64 13.26 22.75 -0.60
CA LEU A 64 13.07 22.53 0.83
C LEU A 64 12.81 23.88 1.53
N THR A 65 11.58 24.36 1.38
CA THR A 65 10.98 25.46 2.14
C THR A 65 10.15 24.90 3.30
N GLU A 66 9.89 25.72 4.31
CA GLU A 66 9.03 25.32 5.44
C GLU A 66 7.59 25.03 4.99
N ALA A 67 7.09 25.75 3.98
CA ALA A 67 5.78 25.49 3.39
C ALA A 67 5.71 24.10 2.74
N ASN A 68 6.70 23.73 1.93
CA ASN A 68 6.76 22.40 1.30
C ASN A 68 6.98 21.30 2.35
N ARG A 69 7.75 21.58 3.40
CA ARG A 69 7.94 20.69 4.55
C ARG A 69 6.61 20.42 5.26
N GLN A 70 5.82 21.44 5.53
CA GLN A 70 4.53 21.26 6.16
C GLN A 70 3.56 20.52 5.23
N ALA A 71 3.57 20.83 3.92
CA ALA A 71 2.76 20.15 2.92
C ALA A 71 3.02 18.64 2.88
N VAL A 72 4.30 18.21 2.88
CA VAL A 72 4.62 16.77 2.88
C VAL A 72 4.18 16.08 4.17
N LEU A 73 4.28 16.75 5.33
CA LEU A 73 3.80 16.20 6.60
C LEU A 73 2.28 16.04 6.62
N THR A 74 1.54 17.05 6.14
CA THR A 74 0.07 16.97 6.06
C THR A 74 -0.38 15.91 5.07
N GLU A 75 0.27 15.82 3.90
CA GLU A 75 -0.08 14.86 2.86
C GLU A 75 0.21 13.43 3.30
N SER A 76 1.32 13.22 4.02
CA SER A 76 1.68 11.93 4.60
C SER A 76 0.64 11.45 5.61
N LEU A 77 0.09 12.36 6.43
CA LEU A 77 -0.98 12.03 7.38
C LEU A 77 -2.28 11.64 6.65
N VAL A 78 -2.70 12.43 5.66
CA VAL A 78 -3.89 12.12 4.86
C VAL A 78 -3.74 10.75 4.17
N SER A 79 -2.57 10.49 3.59
CA SER A 79 -2.24 9.20 2.98
C SER A 79 -2.29 8.06 4.00
N ALA A 80 -1.74 8.24 5.20
CA ALA A 80 -1.78 7.24 6.26
C ALA A 80 -3.22 6.88 6.66
N HIS A 81 -4.12 7.86 6.78
CA HIS A 81 -5.54 7.61 7.03
C HIS A 81 -6.19 6.83 5.88
N TYR A 82 -5.93 7.22 4.62
CA TYR A 82 -6.44 6.51 3.45
C TYR A 82 -5.99 5.04 3.42
N TRP A 83 -4.72 4.76 3.73
CA TRP A 83 -4.20 3.40 3.81
C TRP A 83 -4.82 2.60 4.96
N LYS A 84 -5.07 3.22 6.13
CA LYS A 84 -5.78 2.60 7.26
C LYS A 84 -7.21 2.18 6.86
N GLU A 85 -7.95 3.05 6.19
CA GLU A 85 -9.32 2.73 5.75
C GLU A 85 -9.33 1.66 4.66
N THR A 86 -8.41 1.74 3.70
CA THR A 86 -8.21 0.69 2.69
C THR A 86 -7.95 -0.66 3.35
N TRP A 87 -7.06 -0.69 4.35
CA TRP A 87 -6.74 -1.90 5.07
C TRP A 87 -7.94 -2.49 5.82
N LYS A 88 -8.78 -1.67 6.47
CA LYS A 88 -10.02 -2.15 7.10
C LYS A 88 -10.95 -2.81 6.08
N ASN A 89 -11.09 -2.19 4.90
CA ASN A 89 -11.92 -2.73 3.83
C ASN A 89 -11.33 -4.05 3.30
N VAL A 90 -10.04 -4.09 3.01
CA VAL A 90 -9.34 -5.29 2.50
C VAL A 90 -9.37 -6.45 3.49
N THR A 91 -9.19 -6.18 4.78
CA THR A 91 -9.22 -7.21 5.84
C THR A 91 -10.62 -7.74 6.14
N SER A 92 -11.67 -7.02 5.73
CA SER A 92 -13.06 -7.52 5.81
C SER A 92 -13.35 -8.65 4.83
N PHE A 93 -12.59 -8.76 3.73
CA PHE A 93 -12.71 -9.85 2.78
C PHE A 93 -12.00 -11.11 3.27
N GLU A 94 -12.58 -12.28 3.04
CA GLU A 94 -11.94 -13.58 3.28
C GLU A 94 -10.88 -13.94 2.21
N TRP A 95 -10.00 -12.99 1.89
CA TRP A 95 -9.07 -13.07 0.75
C TRP A 95 -8.08 -14.24 0.80
N ARG A 96 -7.89 -14.86 1.97
CA ARG A 96 -7.07 -16.08 2.12
C ARG A 96 -7.67 -17.28 1.40
N LYS A 97 -8.99 -17.31 1.21
CA LYS A 97 -9.73 -18.37 0.51
C LYS A 97 -9.87 -18.13 -1.00
N PHE A 98 -9.43 -16.98 -1.51
CA PHE A 98 -9.46 -16.70 -2.94
C PHE A 98 -8.68 -17.77 -3.71
N ARG A 99 -9.31 -18.27 -4.77
CA ARG A 99 -8.79 -19.22 -5.76
C ARG A 99 -7.87 -18.49 -6.73
N THR A 100 -8.25 -17.29 -7.17
CA THR A 100 -7.47 -16.49 -8.12
C THR A 100 -6.15 -16.01 -7.49
N PRO A 101 -4.98 -16.50 -7.94
CA PRO A 101 -3.69 -16.17 -7.34
C PRO A 101 -3.34 -14.68 -7.42
N GLU A 102 -3.72 -14.02 -8.51
CA GLU A 102 -3.46 -12.60 -8.75
C GLU A 102 -4.20 -11.74 -7.72
N LEU A 103 -5.51 -12.00 -7.57
CA LEU A 103 -6.37 -11.29 -6.62
C LEU A 103 -5.89 -11.50 -5.18
N LYS A 104 -5.54 -12.75 -4.84
CA LYS A 104 -4.97 -13.10 -3.54
C LYS A 104 -3.68 -12.34 -3.25
N ARG A 105 -2.80 -12.18 -4.26
CA ARG A 105 -1.55 -11.43 -4.11
C ARG A 105 -1.80 -9.93 -3.89
N LEU A 106 -2.75 -9.35 -4.62
CA LEU A 106 -3.13 -7.94 -4.44
C LEU A 106 -3.65 -7.68 -3.02
N PHE A 107 -4.61 -8.48 -2.57
CA PHE A 107 -5.17 -8.37 -1.22
C PHE A 107 -4.14 -8.65 -0.12
N LYS A 108 -3.25 -9.62 -0.32
CA LYS A 108 -2.12 -9.85 0.59
C LYS A 108 -1.27 -8.59 0.71
N SER A 109 -0.91 -7.94 -0.39
CA SER A 109 -0.11 -6.71 -0.37
C SER A 109 -0.81 -5.57 0.37
N LEU A 110 -2.12 -5.41 0.18
CA LEU A 110 -2.90 -4.35 0.83
C LEU A 110 -3.21 -4.64 2.31
N SER A 111 -3.12 -5.90 2.72
CA SER A 111 -3.27 -6.30 4.13
C SER A 111 -2.08 -5.94 5.02
N ILE A 112 -0.98 -5.47 4.42
CA ILE A 112 0.23 -5.03 5.12
C ILE A 112 0.20 -3.49 5.19
N LEU A 113 0.01 -2.94 6.39
CA LEU A 113 -0.26 -1.52 6.58
C LEU A 113 1.01 -0.66 6.67
N GLY A 114 2.17 -1.28 6.94
CA GLY A 114 3.45 -0.58 7.06
C GLY A 114 3.49 0.44 8.22
N THR A 115 4.14 1.59 8.03
CA THR A 115 4.23 2.65 9.05
C THR A 115 2.88 3.28 9.38
N ALA A 116 1.90 3.19 8.48
CA ALA A 116 0.54 3.64 8.74
C ALA A 116 -0.16 2.81 9.82
N ALA A 117 0.40 1.68 10.29
CA ALA A 117 -0.11 0.96 11.44
C ALA A 117 0.08 1.70 12.77
N LEU A 118 0.99 2.68 12.81
CA LEU A 118 1.31 3.40 14.03
C LEU A 118 0.18 4.38 14.44
N PRO A 119 0.03 4.66 15.75
CA PRO A 119 -0.75 5.78 16.23
C PRO A 119 -0.26 7.10 15.62
N ASP A 120 -1.17 8.06 15.40
CA ASP A 120 -0.87 9.27 14.63
C ASP A 120 0.31 10.07 15.19
N TYR A 121 0.44 10.17 16.52
CA TYR A 121 1.58 10.85 17.15
C TYR A 121 2.93 10.18 16.85
N LYS A 122 2.98 8.84 16.82
CA LYS A 122 4.18 8.06 16.46
C LYS A 122 4.48 8.19 14.97
N PHE A 123 3.44 8.18 14.13
CA PHE A 123 3.58 8.38 12.69
C PHE A 123 4.14 9.78 12.36
N THR A 124 3.56 10.85 12.93
CA THR A 124 4.05 12.22 12.76
C THR A 124 5.52 12.33 13.19
N ARG A 125 5.90 11.65 14.27
CA ARG A 125 7.28 11.64 14.74
C ARG A 125 8.24 11.05 13.69
N VAL A 126 7.88 9.93 13.06
CA VAL A 126 8.67 9.30 11.99
C VAL A 126 8.81 10.24 10.78
N GLU A 127 7.72 10.89 10.35
CA GLU A 127 7.77 11.79 9.20
C GLU A 127 8.59 13.06 9.46
N GLN A 128 8.52 13.61 10.68
CA GLN A 128 9.41 14.69 11.10
C GLN A 128 10.88 14.29 11.07
N MET A 129 11.20 13.07 11.53
CA MET A 129 12.57 12.55 11.46
C MET A 129 13.04 12.40 10.01
N ARG A 130 12.18 11.89 9.12
CA ARG A 130 12.46 11.73 7.70
C ARG A 130 12.79 13.06 7.02
N SER A 131 11.97 14.08 7.26
CA SER A 131 12.20 15.44 6.74
C SER A 131 13.55 16.02 7.20
N ARG A 132 13.88 15.92 8.49
CA ARG A 132 15.15 16.43 9.03
C ARG A 132 16.37 15.76 8.41
N ILE A 133 16.29 14.47 8.11
CA ILE A 133 17.36 13.73 7.44
C ILE A 133 17.52 14.22 5.99
N THR A 134 16.42 14.50 5.29
CA THR A 134 16.45 15.05 3.93
C THR A 134 17.13 16.43 3.88
N ASP A 135 16.77 17.33 4.81
CA ASP A 135 17.38 18.67 4.89
C ASP A 135 18.90 18.61 5.08
N LEU A 136 19.37 17.71 5.94
CA LEU A 136 20.79 17.48 6.11
C LEU A 136 21.42 17.00 4.81
N LYS A 137 20.89 15.93 4.21
CA LYS A 137 21.50 15.29 3.03
C LYS A 137 21.78 16.33 1.96
N ARG A 138 20.84 17.25 1.71
CA ARG A 138 21.05 18.35 0.76
C ARG A 138 22.22 19.26 1.14
N LYS A 139 22.30 19.69 2.40
CA LYS A 139 23.40 20.55 2.88
C LYS A 139 24.76 19.87 2.72
N MET A 140 24.83 18.57 2.95
CA MET A 140 26.05 17.79 2.74
C MET A 140 26.41 17.67 1.26
N THR A 141 25.44 17.48 0.36
CA THR A 141 25.70 17.34 -1.08
C THR A 141 26.14 18.64 -1.75
N SER A 142 25.70 19.80 -1.26
CA SER A 142 26.04 21.10 -1.86
C SER A 142 27.42 21.65 -1.48
N ALA A 143 28.07 21.11 -0.45
CA ALA A 143 29.39 21.54 -0.02
C ALA A 143 30.47 20.93 -0.93
N CYS A 144 31.29 21.77 -1.56
CA CYS A 144 32.35 21.36 -2.50
C CYS A 144 33.77 21.41 -1.89
N ASP A 145 33.91 21.88 -0.65
CA ASP A 145 35.18 21.94 0.06
C ASP A 145 35.32 20.69 0.95
N ALA A 146 36.45 19.98 0.82
CA ALA A 146 36.74 18.75 1.56
C ALA A 146 36.88 19.01 3.07
N ASP A 147 37.48 20.14 3.46
CA ASP A 147 37.65 20.51 4.87
C ASP A 147 36.30 20.94 5.46
N GLU A 148 35.48 21.62 4.67
CA GLU A 148 34.09 21.96 5.02
C GLU A 148 33.22 20.70 5.14
N LEU A 149 33.35 19.73 4.23
CA LEU A 149 32.64 18.45 4.29
C LEU A 149 33.01 17.63 5.52
N GLN A 150 34.31 17.54 5.83
CA GLN A 150 34.78 16.86 7.02
C GLN A 150 34.24 17.54 8.29
N TRP A 151 34.34 18.86 8.35
CA TRP A 151 33.80 19.63 9.47
C TRP A 151 32.28 19.47 9.61
N ILE A 152 31.51 19.60 8.52
CA ILE A 152 30.05 19.38 8.51
C ILE A 152 29.71 17.96 8.97
N TRP A 153 30.46 16.95 8.53
CA TRP A 153 30.24 15.56 8.91
C TRP A 153 30.50 15.32 10.41
N GLU A 154 31.59 15.88 10.95
CA GLU A 154 31.92 15.80 12.38
C GLU A 154 30.88 16.55 13.22
N GLN A 155 30.55 17.80 12.85
CA GLN A 155 29.54 18.61 13.54
C GLN A 155 28.15 17.95 13.47
N TRP A 156 27.79 17.34 12.34
CA TRP A 156 26.54 16.60 12.24
C TRP A 156 26.53 15.38 13.15
N ARG A 157 27.60 14.57 13.14
CA ARG A 157 27.72 13.38 14.00
C ARG A 157 27.71 13.74 15.48
N GLU A 158 28.29 14.86 15.87
CA GLU A 158 28.25 15.33 17.26
C GLU A 158 26.87 15.89 17.64
N ALA A 159 26.33 16.82 16.84
CA ALA A 159 25.06 17.49 17.12
C ALA A 159 23.85 16.54 17.03
N THR A 160 23.92 15.53 16.17
CA THR A 160 22.82 14.59 15.92
C THR A 160 23.11 13.19 16.39
N GLY A 161 24.32 12.65 16.32
CA GLY A 161 24.58 11.24 16.63
C GLY A 161 24.15 10.85 18.05
N LYS A 162 24.46 11.70 19.05
CA LYS A 162 23.98 11.50 20.44
C LYS A 162 22.46 11.60 20.56
N LYS A 163 21.81 12.52 19.84
CA LYS A 163 20.35 12.73 19.86
C LYS A 163 19.59 11.65 19.07
N MET A 164 20.14 11.21 17.94
CA MET A 164 19.63 10.16 17.06
C MET A 164 19.72 8.81 17.73
N ARG A 165 20.70 8.55 18.61
CA ARG A 165 20.79 7.26 19.31
C ARG A 165 19.54 6.91 20.10
N GLY A 166 18.87 7.89 20.72
CA GLY A 166 17.59 7.68 21.40
C GLY A 166 16.45 7.46 20.41
N MET A 167 16.32 8.37 19.45
CA MET A 167 15.27 8.32 18.42
C MET A 167 15.36 7.09 17.50
N TYR A 168 16.57 6.57 17.26
CA TYR A 168 16.78 5.37 16.46
C TYR A 168 16.37 4.11 17.21
N ARG A 169 16.60 4.06 18.54
CA ARG A 169 16.02 2.98 19.36
C ARG A 169 14.49 3.02 19.30
N GLU A 170 13.92 4.20 19.51
CA GLU A 170 12.48 4.41 19.40
C GLU A 170 11.95 4.01 18.01
N PHE A 171 12.64 4.39 16.92
CA PHE A 171 12.28 3.99 15.56
C PHE A 171 12.30 2.46 15.37
N ILE A 172 13.33 1.78 15.90
CA ILE A 172 13.42 0.32 15.82
C ILE A 172 12.29 -0.32 16.63
N ASP A 173 12.02 0.16 17.84
CA ASP A 173 10.94 -0.34 18.68
C ASP A 173 9.58 -0.17 17.98
N LEU A 174 9.32 1.00 17.39
CA LEU A 174 8.13 1.29 16.60
C LEU A 174 8.02 0.42 15.34
N SER A 175 9.12 0.22 14.63
CA SER A 175 9.15 -0.61 13.43
C SER A 175 8.88 -2.07 13.77
N SER A 176 9.44 -2.55 14.88
CA SER A 176 9.18 -3.89 15.41
C SER A 176 7.74 -4.03 15.92
N GLU A 177 7.16 -3.03 16.58
CA GLU A 177 5.73 -3.01 16.94
C GLU A 177 4.84 -3.12 15.70
N ALA A 178 5.13 -2.33 14.66
CA ALA A 178 4.40 -2.39 13.40
C ALA A 178 4.54 -3.76 12.70
N ALA A 179 5.75 -4.34 12.71
CA ALA A 179 5.99 -5.69 12.16
C ALA A 179 5.14 -6.76 12.87
N LYS A 180 5.11 -6.74 14.22
CA LYS A 180 4.29 -7.66 15.03
C LYS A 180 2.80 -7.52 14.73
N VAL A 181 2.30 -6.30 14.60
CA VAL A 181 0.90 -6.04 14.23
C VAL A 181 0.58 -6.57 12.83
N ASN A 182 1.56 -6.57 11.92
CA ASN A 182 1.43 -7.14 10.58
C ASN A 182 1.67 -8.67 10.53
N GLY A 183 1.91 -9.33 11.66
CA GLY A 183 2.13 -10.78 11.74
C GLY A 183 3.53 -11.24 11.31
N GLU A 184 4.49 -10.33 11.26
CA GLU A 184 5.90 -10.59 10.95
C GLU A 184 6.72 -10.68 12.27
N SER A 185 7.75 -11.54 12.29
CA SER A 185 8.61 -11.82 13.47
C SER A 185 9.84 -10.93 13.56
#